data_AF-A0A2V3IGV1-F1
#
_entry.id   AF-A0A2V3IGV1-F1
#
_cell.length_a   1.000
_cell.length_b   1.000
_cell.length_c   1.000
_cell.angle_alpha   90.00
_cell.angle_beta   90.00
_cell.angle_gamma   90.00
#
_symmetry.space_group_name_H-M   'P 1'
#
loop_
_entity.id
_entity.type
_entity.pdbx_description
1 polymer ?
#
loop_
_entity_poly.entity_id
_entity_poly.type
_entity_poly.pdbx_seq_one_letter_code
_entity_poly.pdbx_strand_id
1 'polypeptide(L)'
;MDYNPSHVESSLDTRTSLTHSPDASHHELREHVQKEQVLLEANEHMQNALNANAVASETFRNASACKCIPATPLEINQARIQKQSCQQRHQRVLKRFDQDTTYGPCSGVTREERLHRAKHFRLDIAAEVEQALLRQEQWQSVLKDEAGASY
;
A
#
# COMPACT_ATOMS: atom_id res chain seq x y z
N MET A 1 -1.31 51.87 -24.85
CA MET A 1 -1.63 51.80 -26.28
C MET A 1 -1.01 50.49 -26.76
N ASP A 2 -1.72 49.38 -26.93
CA ASP A 2 -3.12 49.26 -27.32
C ASP A 2 -3.78 47.98 -26.76
N TYR A 3 -4.95 48.20 -26.17
CA TYR A 3 -5.95 47.23 -25.78
C TYR A 3 -6.76 46.89 -27.02
N ASN A 4 -6.94 45.60 -27.33
CA ASN A 4 -7.81 45.17 -28.43
C ASN A 4 -8.82 44.13 -27.93
N PRO A 5 -10.02 44.55 -27.52
CA PRO A 5 -11.12 43.67 -27.15
C PRO A 5 -12.07 43.55 -28.34
N SER A 6 -12.18 42.36 -28.92
CA SER A 6 -13.19 42.18 -29.95
C SER A 6 -13.70 40.75 -30.00
N HIS A 7 -15.02 40.67 -29.98
CA HIS A 7 -15.88 39.59 -30.45
C HIS A 7 -16.17 38.42 -29.49
N VAL A 8 -17.42 37.99 -29.30
CA VAL A 8 -18.76 38.56 -29.57
C VAL A 8 -19.75 37.63 -28.87
N GLU A 9 -20.78 38.21 -28.27
CA GLU A 9 -21.94 37.48 -27.76
C GLU A 9 -22.77 36.92 -28.92
N SER A 10 -23.19 35.67 -28.85
CA SER A 10 -24.35 35.15 -29.60
C SER A 10 -25.05 34.16 -28.68
N SER A 11 -26.09 34.60 -27.97
CA SER A 11 -27.48 34.63 -28.42
C SER A 11 -28.03 33.23 -28.70
N LEU A 12 -28.78 32.76 -27.69
CA LEU A 12 -30.06 32.06 -27.74
C LEU A 12 -30.38 31.28 -29.02
N ASP A 13 -30.73 30.00 -28.84
CA ASP A 13 -32.04 29.51 -29.27
C ASP A 13 -32.43 28.25 -28.48
N THR A 14 -33.26 28.46 -27.46
CA THR A 14 -34.10 27.44 -26.85
C THR A 14 -35.19 27.05 -27.83
N ARG A 15 -35.10 25.83 -28.39
CA ARG A 15 -36.22 25.23 -29.13
C ARG A 15 -36.43 23.78 -28.68
N THR A 16 -36.97 23.65 -27.47
CA THR A 16 -37.42 22.36 -26.93
C THR A 16 -38.78 22.03 -27.50
N SER A 17 -38.80 21.27 -28.60
CA SER A 17 -40.02 20.67 -29.15
C SER A 17 -40.45 19.51 -28.26
N LEU A 18 -41.52 19.71 -27.49
CA LEU A 18 -42.25 18.66 -26.78
C LEU A 18 -43.00 17.79 -27.81
N THR A 19 -42.38 16.70 -28.24
CA THR A 19 -43.10 15.59 -28.87
C THR A 19 -43.57 14.66 -27.78
N HIS A 20 -44.89 14.60 -27.58
CA HIS A 20 -45.55 13.59 -26.76
C HIS A 20 -45.27 12.20 -27.35
N SER A 21 -44.49 11.40 -26.62
CA SER A 21 -44.29 9.98 -26.91
C SER A 21 -45.26 9.18 -26.03
N PRO A 22 -46.14 8.35 -26.60
CA PRO A 22 -46.90 7.38 -25.83
C PRO A 22 -45.97 6.23 -25.36
N ASP A 23 -46.35 5.56 -24.27
CA ASP A 23 -45.74 4.33 -23.72
C ASP A 23 -44.43 4.42 -22.89
N ALA A 24 -44.36 5.35 -21.91
CA ALA A 24 -43.30 5.32 -20.88
C ALA A 24 -43.51 4.25 -19.79
N SER A 25 -44.76 3.82 -19.55
CA SER A 25 -45.09 2.96 -18.39
C SER A 25 -44.63 1.51 -18.52
N HIS A 26 -44.44 1.00 -19.74
CA HIS A 26 -44.00 -0.39 -19.97
C HIS A 26 -42.47 -0.54 -20.03
N HIS A 27 -41.76 0.54 -20.38
CA HIS A 27 -40.30 0.57 -20.39
C HIS A 27 -39.73 0.71 -18.97
N GLU A 28 -40.33 1.56 -18.13
CA GLU A 28 -39.89 1.75 -16.74
C GLU A 28 -40.06 0.48 -15.89
N LEU A 29 -41.15 -0.27 -16.08
CA LEU A 29 -41.30 -1.57 -15.40
C LEU A 29 -40.22 -2.58 -15.82
N ARG A 30 -39.86 -2.61 -17.11
CA ARG A 30 -38.81 -3.51 -17.62
C ARG A 30 -37.45 -3.12 -17.04
N GLU A 31 -37.14 -1.83 -16.96
CA GLU A 31 -35.91 -1.36 -16.33
C GLU A 31 -35.85 -1.65 -14.83
N HIS A 32 -36.97 -1.51 -14.11
CA HIS A 32 -37.03 -1.84 -12.69
C HIS A 32 -36.78 -3.33 -12.43
N VAL A 33 -37.42 -4.21 -13.20
CA VAL A 33 -37.20 -5.67 -13.10
C VAL A 33 -35.75 -6.03 -13.41
N GLN A 34 -35.15 -5.39 -14.42
CA GLN A 34 -33.76 -5.66 -14.79
C GLN A 34 -32.76 -5.13 -13.76
N LYS A 35 -33.05 -4.00 -13.10
CA LYS A 35 -32.26 -3.47 -11.99
C LYS A 35 -32.33 -4.37 -10.75
N GLU A 36 -33.52 -4.91 -10.41
CA GLU A 36 -33.65 -5.88 -9.32
C GLU A 36 -32.90 -7.19 -9.59
N GLN A 37 -32.95 -7.69 -10.82
CA GLN A 37 -32.23 -8.91 -11.23
C GLN A 37 -30.71 -8.76 -11.03
N VAL A 38 -30.13 -7.64 -11.47
CA VAL A 38 -28.70 -7.35 -11.31
C VAL A 38 -28.31 -7.23 -9.83
N LEU A 39 -29.19 -6.67 -9.00
CA LEU A 39 -28.93 -6.53 -7.57
C LEU A 39 -28.92 -7.90 -6.85
N LEU A 40 -29.80 -8.81 -7.27
CA LEU A 40 -29.85 -10.19 -6.74
C LEU A 40 -28.61 -10.98 -7.12
N GLU A 41 -28.15 -10.88 -8.37
CA GLU A 41 -26.92 -11.55 -8.84
C GLU A 41 -25.67 -11.03 -8.11
N ALA A 42 -25.60 -9.72 -7.86
CA ALA A 42 -24.50 -9.10 -7.10
C ALA A 42 -24.46 -9.59 -5.65
N ASN A 43 -25.62 -9.75 -5.00
CA ASN A 43 -25.71 -10.28 -3.65
C ASN A 43 -25.26 -11.75 -3.58
N GLU A 44 -25.66 -12.57 -4.56
CA GLU A 44 -25.23 -13.96 -4.64
C GLU A 44 -23.70 -14.08 -4.83
N HIS A 45 -23.10 -13.24 -5.68
CA HIS A 45 -21.65 -13.21 -5.87
C HIS A 45 -20.91 -12.82 -4.58
N MET A 46 -21.44 -11.86 -3.82
CA MET A 46 -20.87 -11.47 -2.53
C MET A 46 -20.99 -12.59 -1.49
N GLN A 47 -22.13 -13.29 -1.43
CA GLN A 47 -22.31 -14.44 -0.53
C GLN A 47 -21.38 -15.60 -0.86
N ASN A 48 -21.19 -15.90 -2.15
CA ASN A 48 -20.27 -16.95 -2.62
C ASN A 48 -18.81 -16.60 -2.30
N ALA A 49 -18.41 -15.33 -2.41
CA ALA A 49 -17.07 -14.88 -2.03
C ALA A 49 -16.81 -15.03 -0.52
N LEU A 50 -17.80 -14.71 0.33
CA LEU A 50 -17.70 -14.90 1.77
C LEU A 50 -17.60 -16.38 2.15
N ASN A 51 -18.38 -17.26 1.50
CA ASN A 51 -18.30 -18.70 1.72
C ASN A 51 -16.96 -19.29 1.24
N ALA A 52 -16.43 -18.86 0.10
CA ALA A 52 -15.11 -19.31 -0.37
C ALA A 52 -13.98 -18.96 0.62
N ASN A 53 -14.05 -17.78 1.23
CA ASN A 53 -13.09 -17.35 2.27
C ASN A 53 -13.25 -18.13 3.58
N ALA A 54 -14.47 -18.55 3.94
CA ALA A 54 -14.70 -19.40 5.11
C ALA A 54 -14.08 -20.79 4.94
N VAL A 55 -14.22 -21.40 3.75
CA VAL A 55 -13.63 -22.72 3.43
C VAL A 55 -12.10 -22.64 3.37
N ALA A 56 -11.53 -21.54 2.87
CA ALA A 56 -10.09 -21.29 2.92
C ALA A 56 -9.56 -21.11 4.35
N SER A 57 -10.36 -20.57 5.27
CA SER A 57 -9.98 -20.38 6.67
C SER A 57 -10.05 -21.68 7.49
N GLU A 58 -10.96 -22.61 7.16
CA GLU A 58 -11.06 -23.91 7.83
C GLU A 58 -9.97 -24.91 7.43
N THR A 59 -9.50 -24.86 6.17
CA THR A 59 -8.36 -25.67 5.71
C THR A 59 -7.05 -25.29 6.43
N PHE A 60 -6.91 -24.06 6.93
CA PHE A 60 -5.77 -23.67 7.76
C PHE A 60 -5.85 -24.16 9.22
N ARG A 61 -7.05 -24.25 9.81
CA ARG A 61 -7.20 -24.73 11.20
C ARG A 61 -7.00 -26.23 11.36
N ASN A 62 -7.33 -27.02 10.34
CA ASN A 62 -7.16 -28.47 10.39
C ASN A 62 -5.72 -28.96 10.05
N ALA A 63 -4.84 -28.07 9.59
CA ALA A 63 -3.40 -28.32 9.52
C ALA A 63 -2.68 -28.12 10.87
N SER A 64 -3.42 -27.70 11.91
CA SER A 64 -2.88 -27.37 13.25
C SER A 64 -2.62 -28.59 14.14
N ALA A 65 -2.62 -29.80 13.57
CA ALA A 65 -1.87 -30.93 14.14
C ALA A 65 -0.42 -30.91 13.62
N CYS A 66 0.20 -29.74 13.60
CA CYS A 66 1.61 -29.59 13.30
C CYS A 66 2.38 -30.16 14.51
N LYS A 67 2.78 -31.44 14.42
CA LYS A 67 3.84 -31.99 15.26
C LYS A 67 5.00 -31.00 15.16
N CYS A 68 5.21 -30.25 16.24
CA CYS A 68 6.30 -29.29 16.35
C CYS A 68 7.58 -30.13 16.42
N ILE A 69 8.10 -30.53 15.26
CA ILE A 69 9.44 -31.11 15.19
C ILE A 69 10.35 -29.95 15.57
N PRO A 70 11.06 -30.02 16.70
CA PRO A 70 11.98 -28.96 17.07
C PRO A 70 13.04 -28.87 15.97
N ALA A 71 13.28 -27.66 15.48
CA ALA A 71 14.27 -27.42 14.45
C ALA A 71 15.60 -28.06 14.84
N THR A 72 16.25 -28.72 13.89
CA THR A 72 17.56 -29.33 14.10
C THR A 72 18.60 -28.24 14.39
N PRO A 73 19.67 -28.55 15.15
CA PRO A 73 20.76 -27.60 15.39
C PRO A 73 21.37 -27.03 14.10
N LEU A 74 21.35 -27.80 13.01
CA LEU A 74 21.82 -27.34 11.70
C LEU A 74 20.91 -26.25 11.12
N GLU A 75 19.58 -26.43 11.17
CA GLU A 75 18.61 -25.45 10.72
C GLU A 75 18.68 -24.16 11.54
N ILE A 76 18.85 -24.27 12.86
CA ILE A 76 19.04 -23.12 13.75
C ILE A 76 20.30 -22.33 13.37
N ASN A 77 21.41 -23.03 13.14
CA ASN A 77 22.66 -22.39 12.72
C ASN A 77 22.56 -21.76 11.34
N GLN A 78 21.88 -22.41 10.40
CA GLN A 78 21.68 -21.87 9.05
C GLN A 78 20.81 -20.61 9.08
N ALA A 79 19.73 -20.60 9.85
CA ALA A 79 18.90 -19.42 10.07
C ALA A 79 19.70 -18.27 10.69
N ARG A 80 20.59 -18.57 11.66
CA ARG A 80 21.48 -17.57 12.26
C ARG A 80 22.44 -16.96 11.24
N ILE A 81 23.06 -17.78 10.39
CA ILE A 81 23.99 -17.30 9.35
C ILE A 81 23.25 -16.42 8.33
N GLN A 82 22.08 -16.86 7.86
CA GLN A 82 21.24 -16.09 6.93
C GLN A 82 20.81 -14.75 7.53
N LYS A 83 20.44 -14.74 8.81
CA LYS A 83 20.10 -13.53 9.54
C LYS A 83 21.29 -12.56 9.61
N GLN A 84 22.49 -13.06 9.92
CA GLN A 84 23.70 -12.25 9.98
C GLN A 84 24.10 -11.69 8.61
N SER A 85 24.04 -12.49 7.55
CA SER A 85 24.38 -12.02 6.19
C SER A 85 23.42 -10.94 5.72
N CYS A 86 22.13 -11.10 6.01
CA CYS A 86 21.10 -10.11 5.74
C CYS A 86 21.37 -8.79 6.50
N GLN A 87 21.71 -8.86 7.79
CA GLN A 87 22.09 -7.67 8.57
C GLN A 87 23.34 -6.97 8.01
N GLN A 88 24.37 -7.73 7.64
CA GLN A 88 25.59 -7.17 7.05
C GLN A 88 25.30 -6.44 5.74
N ARG A 89 24.36 -6.95 4.92
CA ARG A 89 23.96 -6.27 3.68
C ARG A 89 23.35 -4.89 3.98
N HIS A 90 22.38 -4.80 4.88
CA HIS A 90 21.77 -3.51 5.23
C HIS A 90 22.81 -2.53 5.79
N GLN A 91 23.73 -2.99 6.64
CA GLN A 91 24.79 -2.14 7.17
C GLN A 91 25.69 -1.58 6.06
N ARG A 92 26.01 -2.37 5.02
CA ARG A 92 26.80 -1.88 3.88
C ARG A 92 26.05 -0.80 3.11
N VAL A 93 24.74 -0.96 2.91
CA VAL A 93 23.89 0.05 2.25
C VAL A 93 23.89 1.35 3.04
N LEU A 94 23.63 1.28 4.35
CA LEU A 94 23.62 2.45 5.22
C LEU A 94 24.99 3.13 5.32
N LYS A 95 26.07 2.35 5.35
CA LYS A 95 27.43 2.92 5.34
C LYS A 95 27.74 3.65 4.04
N ARG A 96 27.29 3.14 2.89
CA ARG A 96 27.42 3.84 1.60
C ARG A 96 26.62 5.13 1.61
N PHE A 97 25.38 5.09 2.09
CA PHE A 97 24.56 6.28 2.28
C PHE A 97 25.23 7.30 3.19
N ASP A 98 25.89 6.85 4.27
CA ASP A 98 26.61 7.72 5.20
C ASP A 98 27.80 8.45 4.54
N GLN A 99 28.44 7.81 3.57
CA GLN A 99 29.63 8.32 2.87
C GLN A 99 29.29 9.15 1.63
N ASP A 100 28.04 9.10 1.15
CA ASP A 100 27.63 9.76 -0.08
C ASP A 100 27.42 11.28 0.13
N THR A 101 28.35 12.07 -0.39
CA THR A 101 28.36 13.53 -0.26
C THR A 101 27.21 14.22 -1.01
N THR A 102 26.51 13.52 -1.91
CA THR A 102 25.37 14.04 -2.65
C THR A 102 24.23 14.48 -1.71
N TYR A 103 24.08 13.79 -0.57
CA TYR A 103 23.08 14.11 0.45
C TYR A 103 23.55 15.16 1.49
N GLY A 104 24.71 15.79 1.22
CA GLY A 104 25.31 16.87 2.01
C GLY A 104 26.22 16.38 3.15
N PRO A 105 26.79 17.32 3.92
CA PRO A 105 27.56 17.00 5.12
C PRO A 105 26.60 16.50 6.21
N CYS A 106 26.96 15.37 6.81
CA CYS A 106 26.08 14.65 7.74
C CYS A 106 26.73 14.37 9.09
N SER A 107 27.74 15.17 9.43
CA SER A 107 28.26 15.22 10.79
C SER A 107 27.22 15.84 11.72
N GLY A 108 26.88 15.12 12.80
CA GLY A 108 26.02 15.63 13.88
C GLY A 108 24.52 15.47 13.66
N VAL A 109 24.08 14.73 12.63
CA VAL A 109 22.67 14.37 12.42
C VAL A 109 22.52 12.86 12.38
N THR A 110 21.34 12.38 12.75
CA THR A 110 20.97 10.97 12.62
C THR A 110 20.77 10.60 11.14
N ARG A 111 20.83 9.29 10.83
CA ARG A 111 20.56 8.79 9.47
C ARG A 111 19.14 9.12 9.00
N GLU A 112 18.19 9.10 9.92
CA GLU A 112 16.77 9.39 9.66
C GLU A 112 16.58 10.87 9.26
N GLU A 113 17.19 11.79 10.01
CA GLU A 113 17.20 13.22 9.69
C GLU A 113 17.87 13.49 8.34
N ARG A 114 18.99 12.81 8.05
CA ARG A 114 19.66 12.91 6.75
C ARG A 114 18.75 12.44 5.61
N LEU A 115 18.06 11.32 5.79
CA LEU A 115 17.10 10.80 4.81
C LEU A 115 15.96 11.79 4.59
N HIS A 116 15.35 12.30 5.66
CA HIS A 116 14.28 13.28 5.60
C HIS A 116 14.71 14.56 4.86
N ARG A 117 15.93 15.06 5.14
CA ARG A 117 16.50 16.21 4.44
C ARG A 117 16.72 15.94 2.95
N ALA A 118 17.25 14.76 2.60
CA ALA A 118 17.43 14.38 1.20
C ALA A 118 16.09 14.29 0.45
N LYS A 119 15.04 13.76 1.10
CA LYS A 119 13.66 13.75 0.56
C LYS A 119 13.11 15.17 0.38
N HIS A 120 13.36 16.05 1.35
CA HIS A 120 12.94 17.45 1.28
C HIS A 120 13.55 18.17 0.07
N PHE A 121 14.83 17.90 -0.22
CA PHE A 121 15.51 18.40 -1.42
C PHE A 121 15.20 17.62 -2.71
N ARG A 122 14.32 16.61 -2.64
CA ARG A 122 13.96 15.73 -3.77
C ARG A 122 15.18 15.09 -4.43
N LEU A 123 16.20 14.77 -3.64
CA LEU A 123 17.33 13.98 -4.10
C LEU A 123 16.84 12.55 -4.38
N ASP A 124 17.44 11.91 -5.38
CA ASP A 124 17.13 10.52 -5.71
C ASP A 124 17.80 9.60 -4.69
N ILE A 125 16.99 8.92 -3.87
CA ILE A 125 17.46 8.04 -2.80
C ILE A 125 17.05 6.62 -3.17
N ALA A 126 18.02 5.70 -3.14
CA ALA A 126 17.74 4.30 -3.39
C ALA A 126 16.78 3.73 -2.34
N ALA A 127 15.71 3.05 -2.80
CA ALA A 127 14.73 2.40 -1.93
C ALA A 127 15.36 1.41 -0.92
N GLU A 128 16.51 0.83 -1.26
CA GLU A 128 17.26 -0.06 -0.35
C GLU A 128 17.73 0.66 0.94
N VAL A 129 17.98 1.97 0.88
CA VAL A 129 18.36 2.78 2.05
C VAL A 129 17.19 2.91 3.02
N GLU A 130 15.99 3.19 2.50
CA GLU A 130 14.78 3.31 3.32
C GLU A 130 14.43 1.99 4.01
N GLN A 131 14.50 0.90 3.25
CA GLN A 131 14.27 -0.45 3.79
C GLN A 131 15.31 -0.82 4.85
N ALA A 132 16.58 -0.47 4.62
CA ALA A 132 17.65 -0.73 5.57
C ALA A 132 17.47 0.07 6.88
N LEU A 133 16.98 1.31 6.80
CA LEU A 133 16.67 2.15 7.95
C LEU A 133 15.51 1.59 8.79
N LEU A 134 14.39 1.27 8.14
CA LEU A 134 13.22 0.65 8.80
C LEU A 134 13.61 -0.64 9.53
N ARG A 135 14.46 -1.46 8.90
CA ARG A 135 14.97 -2.68 9.54
C ARG A 135 15.84 -2.35 10.74
N GLN A 136 16.71 -1.35 10.66
CA GLN A 136 17.56 -0.94 11.78
C GLN A 136 16.72 -0.51 13.00
N GLU A 137 15.64 0.25 12.79
CA GLU A 137 14.73 0.67 13.86
C GLU A 137 14.02 -0.50 14.53
N GLN A 138 13.53 -1.47 13.75
CA GLN A 138 12.95 -2.71 14.28
C GLN A 138 13.94 -3.51 15.12
N TRP A 139 15.23 -3.52 14.76
CA TRP A 139 16.26 -4.15 15.60
C TRP A 139 16.47 -3.38 16.91
N GLN A 140 16.43 -2.04 16.86
CA GLN A 140 16.62 -1.22 18.05
C GLN A 140 15.44 -1.30 19.01
N SER A 141 14.21 -1.48 18.53
CA SER A 141 13.03 -1.66 19.40
C SER A 141 13.13 -2.96 20.21
N VAL A 142 13.46 -4.08 19.54
CA VAL A 142 13.62 -5.39 20.21
C VAL A 142 14.67 -5.34 21.32
N LEU A 143 15.77 -4.61 21.12
CA LEU A 143 16.82 -4.47 22.14
C LEU A 143 16.41 -3.59 23.32
N LYS A 144 15.52 -2.61 23.11
CA LYS A 144 15.01 -1.74 24.18
C LYS A 144 14.03 -2.47 25.08
N ASP A 145 13.21 -3.36 24.52
CA ASP A 145 12.22 -4.13 25.28
C ASP A 145 12.88 -5.10 26.27
N GLU A 146 14.06 -5.65 25.95
CA GLU A 146 14.80 -6.53 26.88
C GLU A 146 15.58 -5.75 27.96
N ALA A 147 15.99 -4.51 27.67
CA ALA A 147 16.68 -3.65 28.63
C ALA A 147 15.71 -2.95 29.62
N GLY A 148 14.41 -2.91 29.31
CA GLY A 148 13.38 -2.29 30.16
C GLY A 148 12.73 -3.22 31.19
N ALA A 149 13.05 -4.51 31.20
CA ALA A 149 12.44 -5.50 32.11
C ALA A 149 13.20 -5.70 33.45
N SER A 150 14.16 -4.82 33.76
CA SER A 150 14.89 -4.84 35.02
C SER A 150 14.91 -3.45 35.64
N TYR A 151 13.84 -3.07 36.34
CA TYR A 151 13.88 -2.22 37.54
C TYR A 151 12.60 -2.40 38.35
#